data_AF-A0A1V6FNN3-F1
#
_entry.id   AF-A0A1V6FNN3-F1
#
_cell.length_a   1.000
_cell.length_b   1.000
_cell.length_c   1.000
_cell.angle_alpha   90.00
_cell.angle_beta   90.00
_cell.angle_gamma   90.00
#
_symmetry.space_group_name_H-M   'P 1'
#
loop_
_entity.id
_entity.type
_entity.pdbx_description
1 polymer ?
#
loop_
_entity_poly.entity_id
_entity_poly.type
_entity_poly.pdbx_seq_one_letter_code
_entity_poly.pdbx_strand_id
1 'polypeptide(L)'
;MKNPMDRQLEKQLSDRAVAIGREGNVAAFDELLVLLKSSSANARRLAASALGKLAWMGVDQAAAVAALGPVARSDPHAQTRQYAIRALKAYGAAAKDCLPDFRDMAVNPYEKYYIRRDAAAAVAFIEEALRVAAAAAQYRCQRCNSVLTADEFARSQQAFQRPHCDRCFDEVFLARRNFETQVELNKTIEARDGTVVQSAGERTIADWLTARGIAYRYDAKFRIIGEFQIRPDFYLPELDVYIEYWGLDAPQYKMSMYKKQMLYQQEGKRLISVYPADLPRLDALLRTKLQLFGIIANAAKRSCLYYWRCRAQRRRQKVHDRSSDCRRLLLYSLNFSRRQDNYCCLTTFTA
;
A
#
# COMPACT_ATOMS: atom_id res chain seq x y z
N MET A 1 10.90 -42.00 36.21
CA MET A 1 10.73 -41.12 37.39
C MET A 1 11.80 -40.04 37.32
N LYS A 2 11.45 -38.74 37.40
CA LYS A 2 12.46 -37.65 37.47
C LYS A 2 13.32 -37.79 38.73
N ASN A 3 14.63 -37.58 38.61
CA ASN A 3 15.61 -37.64 39.69
C ASN A 3 15.22 -36.66 40.82
N PRO A 4 15.29 -37.05 42.12
CA PRO A 4 15.02 -36.15 43.25
C PRO A 4 15.79 -34.82 43.20
N MET A 5 17.04 -34.82 42.73
CA MET A 5 17.86 -33.61 42.57
C MET A 5 17.27 -32.64 41.53
N ASP A 6 16.73 -33.15 40.42
CA ASP A 6 16.08 -32.33 39.40
C ASP A 6 14.83 -31.64 39.96
N ARG A 7 14.05 -32.32 40.82
CA ARG A 7 12.86 -31.73 41.43
C ARG A 7 13.19 -30.58 42.38
N GLN A 8 14.29 -30.70 43.11
CA GLN A 8 14.75 -29.65 44.02
C GLN A 8 15.21 -28.41 43.24
N LEU A 9 15.94 -28.62 42.14
CA LEU A 9 16.34 -27.54 41.24
C LEU A 9 15.13 -26.88 40.56
N GLU A 10 14.18 -27.66 40.05
CA GLU A 10 12.93 -27.14 39.47
C GLU A 10 12.15 -26.25 40.45
N LYS A 11 12.11 -26.65 41.74
CA LYS A 11 11.49 -25.89 42.81
C LYS A 11 12.26 -24.59 43.09
N GLN A 12 13.58 -24.64 43.23
CA GLN A 12 14.41 -23.45 43.46
C GLN A 12 14.25 -22.41 42.35
N LEU A 13 14.28 -22.82 41.08
CA LEU A 13 14.08 -21.92 39.94
C LEU A 13 12.67 -21.31 39.92
N SER A 14 11.66 -22.10 40.29
CA SER A 14 10.27 -21.65 40.41
C SER A 14 10.10 -20.60 41.52
N ASP A 15 10.66 -20.89 42.70
CA ASP A 15 10.59 -20.00 43.87
C ASP A 15 11.35 -18.69 43.60
N ARG A 16 12.48 -18.77 42.89
CA ARG A 16 13.25 -17.59 42.48
C ARG A 16 12.46 -16.69 41.52
N ALA A 17 11.81 -17.25 40.49
CA ALA A 17 10.96 -16.47 39.60
C ALA A 17 9.80 -15.77 40.34
N VAL A 18 9.21 -16.46 41.32
CA VAL A 18 8.13 -15.91 42.16
C VAL A 18 8.63 -14.76 43.03
N ALA A 19 9.80 -14.90 43.65
CA ALA A 19 10.41 -13.87 44.49
C ALA A 19 10.66 -12.57 43.68
N ILE A 20 11.35 -12.68 42.54
CA ILE A 20 11.63 -11.53 41.65
C ILE A 20 10.32 -10.80 41.29
N GLY A 21 9.29 -11.55 40.87
CA GLY A 21 8.02 -10.97 40.47
C GLY A 21 7.16 -10.43 41.63
N ARG A 22 7.38 -10.85 42.88
CA ARG A 22 6.69 -10.30 44.06
C ARG A 22 7.37 -9.02 44.55
N GLU A 23 8.69 -9.00 44.55
CA GLU A 23 9.50 -7.86 44.95
C GLU A 23 9.51 -6.75 43.90
N GLY A 24 9.17 -7.07 42.65
CA GLY A 24 9.29 -6.12 41.55
C GLY A 24 10.75 -5.82 41.21
N ASN A 25 11.64 -6.79 41.40
CA ASN A 25 13.08 -6.60 41.25
C ASN A 25 13.47 -6.49 39.77
N VAL A 26 13.51 -5.25 39.27
CA VAL A 26 13.91 -4.93 37.88
C VAL A 26 15.36 -5.27 37.58
N ALA A 27 16.25 -5.30 38.59
CA ALA A 27 17.66 -5.67 38.41
C ALA A 27 17.82 -7.17 38.08
N ALA A 28 16.85 -8.01 38.44
CA ALA A 28 16.81 -9.42 38.09
C ALA A 28 16.02 -9.71 36.80
N PHE A 29 15.79 -8.70 35.96
CA PHE A 29 15.06 -8.84 34.69
C PHE A 29 15.71 -9.85 33.74
N ASP A 30 17.02 -9.76 33.53
CA ASP A 30 17.75 -10.69 32.65
C ASP A 30 17.71 -12.13 33.15
N GLU A 31 17.66 -12.32 34.48
CA GLU A 31 17.50 -13.64 35.11
C GLU A 31 16.17 -14.28 34.69
N LEU A 32 15.08 -13.49 34.62
CA LEU A 32 13.78 -13.98 34.14
C LEU A 32 13.81 -14.36 32.66
N LEU A 33 14.55 -13.61 31.82
CA LEU A 33 14.72 -13.94 30.40
C LEU A 33 15.45 -15.28 30.22
N VAL A 34 16.43 -15.57 31.09
CA VAL A 34 17.11 -16.88 31.12
C VAL A 34 16.16 -17.97 31.59
N LEU A 35 15.35 -17.71 32.63
CA LEU A 35 14.39 -18.68 33.17
C LEU A 35 13.30 -19.08 32.18
N LEU A 36 12.95 -18.23 31.21
CA LEU A 36 12.06 -18.59 30.09
C LEU A 36 12.63 -19.73 29.21
N LYS A 37 13.93 -20.01 29.28
CA LYS A 37 14.58 -21.11 28.54
C LYS A 37 14.78 -22.36 29.39
N SER A 38 14.28 -22.38 30.64
CA SER A 38 14.43 -23.51 31.55
C SER A 38 13.77 -24.78 31.01
N SER A 39 14.34 -25.94 31.31
CA SER A 39 13.72 -27.25 31.09
C SER A 39 12.40 -27.41 31.89
N SER A 40 12.27 -26.70 33.01
CA SER A 40 11.08 -26.71 33.87
C SER A 40 9.95 -25.87 33.29
N ALA A 41 8.86 -26.53 32.87
CA ALA A 41 7.65 -25.83 32.42
C ALA A 41 7.09 -24.87 33.49
N ASN A 42 7.20 -25.25 34.77
CA ASN A 42 6.74 -24.40 35.87
C ASN A 42 7.61 -23.15 36.04
N ALA A 43 8.95 -23.30 35.93
CA ALA A 43 9.86 -22.15 36.00
C ALA A 43 9.61 -21.18 34.84
N ARG A 44 9.45 -21.68 33.61
CA ARG A 44 9.11 -20.84 32.44
C ARG A 44 7.79 -20.09 32.64
N ARG A 45 6.75 -20.78 33.13
CA ARG A 45 5.44 -20.17 33.42
C ARG A 45 5.54 -19.06 34.47
N LEU A 46 6.27 -19.30 35.55
CA LEU A 46 6.44 -18.32 36.63
C LEU A 46 7.33 -17.15 36.19
N ALA A 47 8.35 -17.38 35.37
CA ALA A 47 9.16 -16.34 34.76
C ALA A 47 8.31 -15.44 33.84
N ALA A 48 7.47 -16.03 32.98
CA ALA A 48 6.52 -15.27 32.16
C ALA A 48 5.57 -14.44 33.03
N SER A 49 5.05 -15.02 34.12
CA SER A 49 4.21 -14.29 35.08
C SER A 49 4.93 -13.11 35.74
N ALA A 50 6.21 -13.28 36.09
CA ALA A 50 7.02 -12.25 36.73
C ALA A 50 7.32 -11.11 35.74
N LEU A 51 7.71 -11.42 34.50
CA LEU A 51 7.93 -10.43 33.44
C LEU A 51 6.68 -9.57 33.21
N GLY A 52 5.49 -10.19 33.17
CA GLY A 52 4.23 -9.46 33.05
C GLY A 52 3.96 -8.46 34.18
N LYS A 53 4.45 -8.71 35.40
CA LYS A 53 4.35 -7.78 36.54
C LYS A 53 5.36 -6.64 36.46
N LEU A 54 6.51 -6.87 35.84
CA LEU A 54 7.54 -5.85 35.67
C LEU A 54 7.26 -4.90 34.50
N ALA A 55 6.24 -5.18 33.67
CA ALA A 55 5.96 -4.44 32.44
C ALA A 55 5.82 -2.91 32.63
N TRP A 56 5.28 -2.47 33.78
CA TRP A 56 5.10 -1.05 34.13
C TRP A 56 6.23 -0.47 35.00
N MET A 57 7.32 -1.21 35.20
CA MET A 57 8.41 -0.83 36.10
C MET A 57 9.68 -0.35 35.37
N GLY A 58 9.55 0.07 34.11
CA GLY A 58 10.66 0.63 33.33
C GLY A 58 11.68 -0.40 32.82
N VAL A 59 11.32 -1.68 32.76
CA VAL A 59 12.16 -2.72 32.13
C VAL A 59 12.22 -2.56 30.61
N ASP A 60 13.22 -3.19 29.98
CA ASP A 60 13.32 -3.25 28.53
C ASP A 60 12.13 -4.03 27.92
N GLN A 61 11.15 -3.27 27.41
CA GLN A 61 9.94 -3.83 26.82
C GLN A 61 10.23 -4.62 25.54
N ALA A 62 11.22 -4.19 24.75
CA ALA A 62 11.57 -4.86 23.50
C ALA A 62 12.19 -6.23 23.79
N ALA A 63 13.13 -6.30 24.74
CA ALA A 63 13.73 -7.56 25.17
C ALA A 63 12.68 -8.52 25.77
N ALA A 64 11.76 -8.01 26.59
CA ALA A 64 10.69 -8.82 27.17
C ALA A 64 9.76 -9.40 26.10
N VAL A 65 9.28 -8.57 25.17
CA VAL A 65 8.39 -9.01 24.08
C VAL A 65 9.11 -10.02 23.18
N ALA A 66 10.38 -9.77 22.82
CA ALA A 66 11.18 -10.68 22.01
C ALA A 66 11.37 -12.05 22.68
N ALA A 67 11.52 -12.11 24.00
CA ALA A 67 11.65 -13.36 24.73
C ALA A 67 10.30 -14.09 24.96
N LEU A 68 9.23 -13.34 25.21
CA LEU A 68 7.89 -13.90 25.49
C LEU A 68 7.15 -14.37 24.23
N GLY A 69 7.36 -13.72 23.08
CA GLY A 69 6.69 -14.05 21.82
C GLY A 69 6.81 -15.53 21.43
N PRO A 70 8.04 -16.08 21.34
CA PRO A 70 8.25 -17.50 21.06
C PRO A 70 7.61 -18.44 22.10
N VAL A 71 7.61 -18.05 23.38
CA VAL A 71 6.99 -18.83 24.47
C VAL A 71 5.48 -18.87 24.31
N ALA A 72 4.83 -17.75 23.96
CA ALA A 72 3.39 -17.73 23.68
C ALA A 72 3.04 -18.59 22.45
N ARG A 73 3.88 -18.54 21.41
CA ARG A 73 3.67 -19.25 20.15
C ARG A 73 3.84 -20.76 20.26
N SER A 74 4.92 -21.21 20.90
CA SER A 74 5.45 -22.56 20.66
C SER A 74 5.86 -23.33 21.93
N ASP A 75 5.60 -22.81 23.15
CA ASP A 75 5.93 -23.58 24.35
C ASP A 75 5.14 -24.91 24.41
N PRO A 76 5.81 -26.05 24.69
CA PRO A 76 5.13 -27.34 24.79
C PRO A 76 4.00 -27.40 25.81
N HIS A 77 4.07 -26.55 26.85
CA HIS A 77 3.11 -26.54 27.93
C HIS A 77 2.09 -25.41 27.76
N ALA A 78 0.83 -25.79 27.53
CA ALA A 78 -0.26 -24.83 27.25
C ALA A 78 -0.43 -23.77 28.36
N GLN A 79 -0.22 -24.13 29.63
CA GLN A 79 -0.30 -23.13 30.71
C GLN A 79 0.85 -22.11 30.64
N THR A 80 2.03 -22.50 30.15
CA THR A 80 3.16 -21.58 29.99
C THR A 80 2.86 -20.57 28.88
N ARG A 81 2.30 -21.06 27.76
CA ARG A 81 1.79 -20.22 26.67
C ARG A 81 0.77 -19.20 27.18
N GLN A 82 -0.18 -19.64 28.00
CA GLN A 82 -1.20 -18.78 28.59
C GLN A 82 -0.59 -17.61 29.37
N TYR A 83 0.39 -17.89 30.24
CA TYR A 83 1.04 -16.86 31.05
C TYR A 83 1.89 -15.92 30.19
N ALA A 84 2.52 -16.41 29.13
CA ALA A 84 3.23 -15.57 28.17
C ALA A 84 2.29 -14.61 27.43
N ILE A 85 1.11 -15.07 26.99
CA ILE A 85 0.07 -14.22 26.38
C ILE A 85 -0.39 -13.14 27.37
N ARG A 86 -0.66 -13.51 28.63
CA ARG A 86 -1.07 -12.56 29.68
C ARG A 86 0.01 -11.52 29.98
N ALA A 87 1.29 -11.92 29.95
CA ALA A 87 2.42 -11.02 30.13
C ALA A 87 2.58 -10.07 28.94
N LEU A 88 2.54 -10.57 27.70
CA LEU A 88 2.62 -9.76 26.48
C LEU A 88 1.50 -8.72 26.41
N LYS A 89 0.29 -9.05 26.88
CA LYS A 89 -0.79 -8.08 27.01
C LYS A 89 -0.39 -6.86 27.85
N ALA A 90 0.37 -7.05 28.95
CA ALA A 90 0.78 -5.96 29.83
C ALA A 90 1.77 -4.99 29.17
N TYR A 91 2.46 -5.40 28.10
CA TYR A 91 3.36 -4.54 27.33
C TYR A 91 2.64 -3.70 26.26
N GLY A 92 1.33 -3.87 26.07
CA GLY A 92 0.50 -3.00 25.24
C GLY A 92 1.05 -2.82 23.82
N ALA A 93 1.23 -1.57 23.38
CA ALA A 93 1.69 -1.24 22.03
C ALA A 93 3.07 -1.83 21.66
N ALA A 94 3.94 -2.11 22.65
CA ALA A 94 5.23 -2.75 22.39
C ALA A 94 5.07 -4.21 21.90
N ALA A 95 3.96 -4.89 22.21
CA ALA A 95 3.67 -6.25 21.78
C ALA A 95 2.95 -6.33 20.42
N LYS A 96 2.94 -5.25 19.62
CA LYS A 96 2.22 -5.18 18.32
C LYS A 96 2.56 -6.33 17.37
N ASP A 97 3.81 -6.79 17.36
CA ASP A 97 4.29 -7.81 16.41
C ASP A 97 3.76 -9.23 16.78
N CYS A 98 3.19 -9.39 17.98
CA CYS A 98 2.52 -10.63 18.39
C CYS A 98 1.04 -10.71 17.95
N LEU A 99 0.46 -9.63 17.40
CA LEU A 99 -0.96 -9.60 17.00
C LEU A 99 -1.37 -10.69 16.00
N PRO A 100 -0.59 -11.00 14.94
CA PRO A 100 -0.96 -12.08 14.01
C PRO A 100 -1.13 -13.42 14.74
N ASP A 101 -0.15 -13.79 15.57
CA ASP A 101 -0.18 -15.03 16.34
C ASP A 101 -1.39 -15.08 17.29
N PHE A 102 -1.69 -13.96 17.97
CA PHE A 102 -2.83 -13.93 18.90
C PHE A 102 -4.18 -13.99 18.21
N ARG A 103 -4.32 -13.39 17.01
CA ARG A 103 -5.53 -13.51 16.20
C ARG A 103 -5.73 -14.96 15.76
N ASP A 104 -4.67 -15.62 15.29
CA ASP A 104 -4.72 -17.03 14.89
C ASP A 104 -5.08 -17.93 16.08
N MET A 105 -4.44 -17.72 17.24
CA MET A 105 -4.76 -18.46 18.47
C MET A 105 -6.20 -18.23 18.96
N ALA A 106 -6.73 -17.02 18.84
CA ALA A 106 -8.07 -16.68 19.31
C ALA A 106 -9.18 -17.44 18.55
N VAL A 107 -8.97 -17.66 17.25
CA VAL A 107 -9.96 -18.32 16.37
C VAL A 107 -9.73 -19.81 16.19
N ASN A 108 -8.55 -20.33 16.52
CA ASN A 108 -8.18 -21.74 16.30
C ASN A 108 -8.98 -22.69 17.22
N PRO A 109 -9.89 -23.54 16.72
CA PRO A 109 -10.73 -24.42 17.54
C PRO A 109 -9.95 -25.52 18.28
N TYR A 110 -8.73 -25.85 17.84
CA TYR A 110 -7.87 -26.85 18.49
C TYR A 110 -7.12 -26.30 19.71
N GLU A 111 -7.11 -24.98 19.90
CA GLU A 111 -6.50 -24.36 21.06
C GLU A 111 -7.35 -24.53 22.33
N LYS A 112 -6.66 -24.62 23.47
CA LYS A 112 -7.33 -24.67 24.77
C LYS A 112 -8.19 -23.42 24.97
N TYR A 113 -9.39 -23.57 25.52
CA TYR A 113 -10.33 -22.46 25.71
C TYR A 113 -9.70 -21.22 26.38
N TYR A 114 -8.88 -21.43 27.42
CA TYR A 114 -8.22 -20.33 28.12
C TYR A 114 -7.14 -19.63 27.27
N ILE A 115 -6.48 -20.33 26.34
CA ILE A 115 -5.56 -19.72 25.37
C ILE A 115 -6.35 -18.82 24.43
N ARG A 116 -7.45 -19.34 23.85
CA ARG A 116 -8.30 -18.58 22.93
C ARG A 116 -8.84 -17.30 23.58
N ARG A 117 -9.36 -17.43 24.80
CA ARG A 117 -9.88 -16.32 25.61
C ARG A 117 -8.79 -15.28 25.91
N ASP A 118 -7.63 -15.72 26.41
CA ASP A 118 -6.57 -14.79 26.80
C ASP A 118 -5.90 -14.13 25.58
N ALA A 119 -5.82 -14.84 24.45
CA ALA A 119 -5.35 -14.29 23.17
C ALA A 119 -6.32 -13.24 22.62
N ALA A 120 -7.64 -13.52 22.62
CA ALA A 120 -8.65 -12.54 22.23
C ALA A 120 -8.61 -11.28 23.11
N ALA A 121 -8.44 -11.46 24.42
CA ALA A 121 -8.27 -10.34 25.35
C ALA A 121 -6.97 -9.56 25.13
N ALA A 122 -5.88 -10.23 24.72
CA ALA A 122 -4.63 -9.58 24.36
C ALA A 122 -4.75 -8.77 23.07
N VAL A 123 -5.39 -9.32 22.03
CA VAL A 123 -5.68 -8.61 20.77
C VAL A 123 -6.43 -7.31 21.04
N ALA A 124 -7.57 -7.39 21.74
CA ALA A 124 -8.39 -6.21 22.04
C ALA A 124 -7.61 -5.13 22.80
N PHE A 125 -6.81 -5.52 23.79
CA PHE A 125 -6.03 -4.58 24.59
C PHE A 125 -4.89 -3.93 23.80
N ILE A 126 -4.15 -4.71 23.00
CA ILE A 126 -3.02 -4.21 22.22
C ILE A 126 -3.51 -3.30 21.09
N GLU A 127 -4.59 -3.65 20.40
CA GLU A 127 -5.20 -2.80 19.37
C GLU A 127 -5.68 -1.46 19.94
N GLU A 128 -6.30 -1.48 21.13
CA GLU A 128 -6.71 -0.26 21.81
C GLU A 128 -5.50 0.58 22.26
N ALA A 129 -4.44 -0.05 22.79
CA ALA A 129 -3.21 0.64 23.13
C ALA A 129 -2.55 1.30 21.91
N LEU A 130 -2.55 0.63 20.75
CA LEU A 130 -2.08 1.19 19.49
C LEU A 130 -2.96 2.35 19.01
N ARG A 131 -4.28 2.26 19.16
CA ARG A 131 -5.22 3.34 18.84
C ARG A 131 -4.96 4.58 19.68
N VAL A 132 -4.77 4.42 20.99
CA VAL A 132 -4.45 5.51 21.92
C VAL A 132 -3.08 6.12 21.60
N ALA A 133 -2.06 5.30 21.33
CA ALA A 133 -0.74 5.78 20.94
C ALA A 133 -0.77 6.55 19.61
N ALA A 134 -1.53 6.07 18.63
CA ALA A 134 -1.73 6.76 17.35
C ALA A 134 -2.49 8.09 17.50
N ALA A 135 -3.48 8.15 18.40
CA ALA A 135 -4.21 9.38 18.70
C ALA A 135 -3.34 10.42 19.44
N ALA A 136 -2.35 9.96 20.22
CA ALA A 136 -1.37 10.82 20.87
C ALA A 136 -0.23 11.27 19.94
N ALA A 137 -0.07 10.64 18.77
CA ALA A 137 0.98 10.98 17.82
C ALA A 137 0.71 12.37 17.21
N GLN A 138 1.57 13.33 17.54
CA GLN A 138 1.52 14.67 16.96
C GLN A 138 2.26 14.68 15.63
N TYR A 139 1.54 14.92 14.54
CA TYR A 139 2.11 15.12 13.21
C TYR A 139 2.38 16.60 12.96
N ARG A 140 3.41 16.92 12.16
CA ARG A 140 3.77 18.29 11.81
C ARG A 140 3.73 18.51 10.31
N CYS A 141 3.26 19.69 9.90
CA CYS A 141 3.25 20.12 8.51
C CYS A 141 4.68 20.17 7.96
N GLN A 142 4.95 19.51 6.83
CA GLN A 142 6.27 19.49 6.21
C GLN A 142 6.75 20.89 5.75
N ARG A 143 5.82 21.82 5.51
CA ARG A 143 6.14 23.14 4.93
C ARG A 143 6.28 24.24 5.99
N CYS A 144 5.36 24.32 6.94
CA CYS A 144 5.34 25.38 7.96
C CYS A 144 5.57 24.85 9.39
N ASN A 145 5.74 23.55 9.56
CA ASN A 145 6.01 22.89 10.84
C ASN A 145 4.91 23.02 11.92
N SER A 146 3.71 23.50 11.54
CA SER A 146 2.55 23.54 12.44
C SER A 146 2.10 22.14 12.84
N VAL A 147 1.61 21.98 14.06
CA VAL A 147 0.99 20.71 14.50
C VAL A 147 -0.27 20.48 13.66
N LEU A 148 -0.46 19.25 13.19
CA LEU A 148 -1.60 18.84 12.41
C LEU A 148 -2.68 18.21 13.29
N THR A 149 -3.92 18.51 12.97
CA THR A 149 -5.06 17.71 13.43
C THR A 149 -5.07 16.34 12.73
N ALA A 150 -5.79 15.38 13.30
CA ALA A 150 -5.96 14.05 12.71
C ALA A 150 -6.57 14.13 11.29
N ASP A 151 -7.52 15.04 11.09
CA ASP A 151 -8.18 15.24 9.80
C ASP A 151 -7.26 15.89 8.76
N GLU A 152 -6.48 16.91 9.13
CA GLU A 152 -5.48 17.51 8.25
C GLU A 152 -4.44 16.47 7.81
N PHE A 153 -3.93 15.67 8.75
CA PHE A 153 -3.01 14.59 8.43
C PHE A 153 -3.65 13.56 7.49
N ALA A 154 -4.86 13.07 7.79
CA ALA A 154 -5.54 12.07 6.97
C ALA A 154 -5.81 12.58 5.55
N ARG A 155 -6.36 13.79 5.39
CA ARG A 155 -6.61 14.41 4.08
C ARG A 155 -5.31 14.58 3.28
N SER A 156 -4.27 15.11 3.92
CA SER A 156 -3.00 15.37 3.26
C SER A 156 -2.28 14.08 2.84
N GLN A 157 -2.33 13.06 3.69
CA GLN A 157 -1.82 11.73 3.36
C GLN A 157 -2.56 11.11 2.17
N GLN A 158 -3.89 11.23 2.13
CA GLN A 158 -4.68 10.69 1.02
C GLN A 158 -4.37 11.40 -0.32
N ALA A 159 -4.14 12.72 -0.32
CA ALA A 159 -3.95 13.49 -1.54
C ALA A 159 -2.49 13.55 -2.03
N PHE A 160 -1.54 13.64 -1.09
CA PHE A 160 -0.13 13.96 -1.37
C PHE A 160 0.86 13.00 -0.73
N GLN A 161 0.41 12.08 0.14
CA GLN A 161 1.25 11.17 0.94
C GLN A 161 2.32 11.92 1.77
N ARG A 162 2.05 13.19 2.06
CA ARG A 162 2.92 14.10 2.80
C ARG A 162 2.05 14.88 3.77
N PRO A 163 2.54 15.15 4.99
CA PRO A 163 1.75 15.88 5.99
C PRO A 163 1.77 17.39 5.69
N HIS A 164 0.62 17.96 5.36
CA HIS A 164 0.40 19.41 5.25
C HIS A 164 -0.81 19.85 6.07
N CYS A 165 -0.74 21.02 6.69
CA CYS A 165 -1.91 21.69 7.26
C CYS A 165 -2.82 22.21 6.17
N ASP A 166 -4.06 22.57 6.49
CA ASP A 166 -5.05 22.98 5.49
C ASP A 166 -4.57 24.14 4.62
N ARG A 167 -3.97 25.17 5.23
CA ARG A 167 -3.39 26.29 4.47
C ARG A 167 -2.34 25.82 3.45
N CYS A 168 -1.41 24.98 3.88
CA CYS A 168 -0.35 24.49 2.99
C CYS A 168 -0.89 23.50 1.96
N PHE A 169 -1.89 22.70 2.32
CA PHE A 169 -2.61 21.80 1.44
C PHE A 169 -3.27 22.60 0.31
N ASP A 170 -4.03 23.64 0.64
CA ASP A 170 -4.71 24.50 -0.32
C ASP A 170 -3.71 25.20 -1.24
N GLU A 171 -2.63 25.77 -0.70
CA GLU A 171 -1.60 26.40 -1.51
C GLU A 171 -0.95 25.41 -2.50
N VAL A 172 -0.62 24.19 -2.06
CA VAL A 172 -0.04 23.14 -2.93
C VAL A 172 -1.07 22.64 -3.95
N PHE A 173 -2.32 22.45 -3.52
CA PHE A 173 -3.41 22.00 -4.37
C PHE A 173 -3.76 23.04 -5.44
N LEU A 174 -3.84 24.32 -5.06
CA LEU A 174 -4.04 25.45 -5.96
C LEU A 174 -2.86 25.61 -6.91
N ALA A 175 -1.61 25.50 -6.43
CA ALA A 175 -0.45 25.57 -7.31
C ALA A 175 -0.48 24.45 -8.38
N ARG A 176 -0.86 23.23 -8.00
CA ARG A 176 -1.01 22.11 -8.95
C ARG A 176 -2.14 22.35 -9.95
N ARG A 177 -3.30 22.82 -9.49
CA ARG A 177 -4.43 23.15 -10.36
C ARG A 177 -4.07 24.29 -11.32
N ASN A 178 -3.41 25.33 -10.82
CA ASN A 178 -2.94 26.45 -11.63
C ASN A 178 -1.91 26.00 -12.67
N PHE A 179 -1.00 25.08 -12.33
CA PHE A 179 -0.06 24.50 -13.30
C PHE A 179 -0.79 23.75 -14.41
N GLU A 180 -1.79 22.93 -14.08
CA GLU A 180 -2.59 22.23 -15.10
C GLU A 180 -3.34 23.21 -16.00
N THR A 181 -3.97 24.25 -15.42
CA THR A 181 -4.63 25.32 -16.19
C THR A 181 -3.65 26.09 -17.06
N GLN A 182 -2.46 26.43 -16.56
CA GLN A 182 -1.42 27.12 -17.32
C GLN A 182 -0.93 26.29 -18.50
N VAL A 183 -0.75 24.98 -18.32
CA VAL A 183 -0.35 24.08 -19.41
C VAL A 183 -1.40 24.08 -20.52
N GLU A 184 -2.69 24.02 -20.19
CA GLU A 184 -3.76 24.09 -21.19
C GLU A 184 -3.82 25.47 -21.86
N LEU A 185 -3.68 26.56 -21.11
CA LEU A 185 -3.67 27.93 -21.67
C LEU A 185 -2.47 28.17 -22.60
N ASN A 186 -1.35 27.51 -22.38
CA ASN A 186 -0.16 27.64 -23.23
C ASN A 186 -0.29 26.89 -24.56
N LYS A 187 -1.23 25.94 -24.68
CA LYS A 187 -1.53 25.26 -25.95
C LYS A 187 -2.26 26.24 -26.87
N THR A 188 -1.49 26.86 -27.76
CA THR A 188 -1.99 27.94 -28.63
C THR A 188 -1.68 27.71 -30.11
N ILE A 189 -0.82 26.73 -30.41
CA ILE A 189 -0.32 26.49 -31.76
C ILE A 189 -0.98 25.23 -32.32
N GLU A 190 -1.75 25.36 -33.39
CA GLU A 190 -2.41 24.22 -34.05
C GLU A 190 -1.43 23.49 -35.01
N ALA A 191 -1.40 22.16 -34.91
CA ALA A 191 -0.72 21.25 -35.82
C ALA A 191 -1.64 20.80 -36.97
N ARG A 192 -1.09 20.16 -37.99
CA ARG A 192 -1.85 19.76 -39.20
C ARG A 192 -3.03 18.82 -38.95
N ASP A 193 -3.01 18.07 -37.86
CA ASP A 193 -4.10 17.17 -37.46
C ASP A 193 -5.12 17.81 -36.50
N GLY A 194 -4.99 19.11 -36.22
CA GLY A 194 -5.83 19.85 -35.27
C GLY A 194 -5.37 19.76 -33.82
N THR A 195 -4.27 19.07 -33.51
CA THR A 195 -3.71 19.04 -32.15
C THR A 195 -3.13 20.40 -31.79
N VAL A 196 -3.55 20.95 -30.65
CA VAL A 196 -3.03 22.23 -30.15
C VAL A 196 -1.86 21.98 -29.19
N VAL A 197 -0.68 22.48 -29.54
CA VAL A 197 0.60 22.28 -28.83
C VAL A 197 1.14 23.59 -28.25
N GLN A 198 2.15 23.49 -27.37
CA GLN A 198 2.70 24.62 -26.61
C GLN A 198 3.85 25.36 -27.33
N SER A 199 4.50 24.72 -28.31
CA SER A 199 5.67 25.30 -28.98
C SER A 199 5.79 24.95 -30.47
N ALA A 200 6.56 25.76 -31.20
CA ALA A 200 6.83 25.52 -32.62
C ALA A 200 7.64 24.22 -32.86
N GLY A 201 8.52 23.85 -31.92
CA GLY A 201 9.27 22.59 -31.97
C GLY A 201 8.34 21.38 -31.84
N GLU A 202 7.42 21.39 -30.88
CA GLU A 202 6.39 20.35 -30.75
C GLU A 202 5.49 20.28 -31.99
N ARG A 203 5.08 21.43 -32.56
CA ARG A 203 4.30 21.43 -33.82
C ARG A 203 5.07 20.72 -34.94
N THR A 204 6.36 20.97 -35.06
CA THR A 204 7.20 20.34 -36.07
C THR A 204 7.24 18.82 -35.90
N ILE A 205 7.29 18.32 -34.65
CA ILE A 205 7.23 16.90 -34.33
C ILE A 205 5.84 16.32 -34.64
N ALA A 206 4.77 16.99 -34.21
CA ALA A 206 3.39 16.60 -34.48
C ALA A 206 3.13 16.48 -35.99
N ASP A 207 3.47 17.51 -36.75
CA ASP A 207 3.33 17.53 -38.21
C ASP A 207 4.13 16.40 -38.88
N TRP A 208 5.33 16.10 -38.37
CA TRP A 208 6.17 15.03 -38.89
C TRP A 208 5.55 13.64 -38.68
N LEU A 209 4.98 13.39 -37.50
CA LEU A 209 4.29 12.15 -37.14
C LEU A 209 3.03 11.97 -38.00
N THR A 210 2.23 13.02 -38.12
CA THR A 210 0.99 13.04 -38.90
C THR A 210 1.25 12.81 -40.39
N ALA A 211 2.28 13.45 -40.96
CA ALA A 211 2.66 13.25 -42.36
C ALA A 211 3.05 11.80 -42.68
N ARG A 212 3.36 10.98 -41.67
CA ARG A 212 3.71 9.56 -41.81
C ARG A 212 2.61 8.61 -41.32
N GLY A 213 1.46 9.14 -40.93
CA GLY A 213 0.35 8.35 -40.40
C GLY A 213 0.68 7.65 -39.08
N ILE A 214 1.64 8.17 -38.31
CA ILE A 214 2.00 7.62 -37.01
C ILE A 214 1.04 8.21 -35.96
N ALA A 215 0.19 7.36 -35.38
CA ALA A 215 -0.72 7.78 -34.32
C ALA A 215 0.07 8.15 -33.04
N TYR A 216 -0.35 9.22 -32.37
CA TYR A 216 0.26 9.66 -31.12
C TYR A 216 -0.79 10.19 -30.13
N ARG A 217 -0.39 10.33 -28.87
CA ARG A 217 -1.13 11.05 -27.83
C ARG A 217 -0.26 12.19 -27.32
N TYR A 218 -0.78 13.42 -27.42
CA TYR A 218 -0.11 14.62 -26.93
C TYR A 218 -0.40 14.87 -25.45
N ASP A 219 0.62 15.25 -24.68
CA ASP A 219 0.53 15.70 -23.27
C ASP A 219 -0.31 14.78 -22.35
N ALA A 220 -0.28 13.48 -22.60
CA ALA A 220 -1.12 12.51 -21.90
C ALA A 220 -0.49 12.05 -20.58
N LYS A 221 -1.27 12.01 -19.49
CA LYS A 221 -0.80 11.53 -18.18
C LYS A 221 -0.78 10.00 -18.15
N PHE A 222 0.37 9.40 -17.80
CA PHE A 222 0.52 7.95 -17.62
C PHE A 222 0.98 7.62 -16.20
N ARG A 223 0.42 6.54 -15.65
CA ARG A 223 0.90 5.94 -14.40
C ARG A 223 1.99 4.93 -14.73
N ILE A 224 3.14 5.03 -14.06
CA ILE A 224 4.17 3.99 -14.11
C ILE A 224 4.10 3.12 -12.84
N ILE A 225 4.88 2.03 -12.76
CA ILE A 225 4.96 1.15 -11.59
C ILE A 225 5.40 2.00 -10.38
N GLY A 226 4.70 1.82 -9.25
CA GLY A 226 4.83 2.70 -8.07
C GLY A 226 3.84 3.88 -8.08
N GLU A 227 4.24 5.00 -7.48
CA GLU A 227 3.38 6.18 -7.20
C GLU A 227 3.62 7.36 -8.16
N PHE A 228 4.54 7.21 -9.13
CA PHE A 228 4.94 8.29 -10.03
C PHE A 228 4.06 8.37 -11.29
N GLN A 229 3.57 9.59 -11.59
CA GLN A 229 2.92 9.91 -12.86
C GLN A 229 3.91 10.61 -13.79
N ILE A 230 4.00 10.16 -15.04
CA ILE A 230 4.73 10.86 -16.10
C ILE A 230 3.77 11.50 -17.08
N ARG A 231 4.21 12.59 -17.69
CA ARG A 231 3.51 13.29 -18.75
C ARG A 231 4.53 13.60 -19.87
N PRO A 232 4.68 12.71 -20.87
CA PRO A 232 5.48 12.97 -22.05
C PRO A 232 4.81 14.02 -22.95
N ASP A 233 5.62 14.69 -23.78
CA ASP A 233 5.09 15.56 -24.82
C ASP A 233 4.35 14.72 -25.87
N PHE A 234 4.91 13.59 -26.31
CA PHE A 234 4.25 12.65 -27.20
C PHE A 234 4.42 11.19 -26.74
N TYR A 235 3.34 10.41 -26.85
CA TYR A 235 3.36 8.96 -26.68
C TYR A 235 2.83 8.26 -27.94
N LEU A 236 3.61 7.32 -28.47
CA LEU A 236 3.27 6.53 -29.65
C LEU A 236 2.73 5.16 -29.21
N PRO A 237 1.39 4.95 -29.16
CA PRO A 237 0.80 3.76 -28.55
C PRO A 237 1.10 2.46 -29.29
N GLU A 238 1.17 2.50 -30.62
CA GLU A 238 1.48 1.32 -31.45
C GLU A 238 2.91 0.81 -31.22
N LEU A 239 3.78 1.72 -30.79
CA LEU A 239 5.21 1.50 -30.71
C LEU A 239 5.69 1.44 -29.27
N ASP A 240 4.86 1.82 -28.28
CA ASP A 240 5.22 2.03 -26.88
C ASP A 240 6.55 2.80 -26.75
N VAL A 241 6.58 3.97 -27.41
CA VAL A 241 7.70 4.93 -27.45
C VAL A 241 7.21 6.28 -26.94
N TYR A 242 8.06 6.94 -26.16
CA TYR A 242 7.84 8.25 -25.55
C TYR A 242 8.79 9.26 -26.22
N ILE A 243 8.31 10.42 -26.63
CA ILE A 243 9.12 11.51 -27.17
C ILE A 243 9.00 12.72 -26.25
N GLU A 244 10.14 13.32 -25.90
CA GLU A 244 10.23 14.57 -25.13
C GLU A 244 11.03 15.59 -25.94
N TYR A 245 10.51 16.82 -26.03
CA TYR A 245 11.15 17.97 -26.66
C TYR A 245 11.74 18.91 -25.61
N TRP A 246 13.07 18.99 -25.55
CA TRP A 246 13.80 19.74 -24.54
C TRP A 246 14.12 21.16 -25.01
N GLY A 247 13.07 21.99 -25.13
CA GLY A 247 13.14 23.31 -25.75
C GLY A 247 13.77 24.44 -24.93
N LEU A 248 14.07 24.23 -23.64
CA LEU A 248 14.56 25.27 -22.72
C LEU A 248 15.97 24.92 -22.20
N ASP A 249 16.84 25.92 -22.05
CA ASP A 249 18.25 25.72 -21.63
C ASP A 249 18.55 26.17 -20.19
N ALA A 250 17.54 26.65 -19.46
CA ALA A 250 17.73 27.16 -18.09
C ALA A 250 18.23 26.05 -17.12
N PRO A 251 19.11 26.36 -16.15
CA PRO A 251 19.67 25.36 -15.22
C PRO A 251 18.63 24.55 -14.44
N GLN A 252 17.54 25.19 -14.00
CA GLN A 252 16.43 24.51 -13.30
C GLN A 252 15.66 23.53 -14.22
N TYR A 253 15.62 23.81 -15.52
CA TYR A 253 14.99 22.94 -16.53
C TYR A 253 15.85 21.70 -16.80
N LYS A 254 17.19 21.84 -16.83
CA LYS A 254 18.13 20.71 -16.96
C LYS A 254 18.00 19.69 -15.84
N MET A 255 17.84 20.14 -14.59
CA MET A 255 17.59 19.24 -13.46
C MET A 255 16.29 18.43 -13.63
N SER A 256 15.24 19.06 -14.15
CA SER A 256 13.95 18.40 -14.44
C SER A 256 14.07 17.40 -15.58
N MET A 257 14.83 17.73 -16.63
CA MET A 257 15.15 16.83 -17.75
C MET A 257 15.87 15.57 -17.26
N TYR A 258 16.96 15.70 -16.50
CA TYR A 258 17.72 14.54 -15.99
C TYR A 258 16.86 13.66 -15.10
N LYS A 259 16.02 14.25 -14.24
CA LYS A 259 15.09 13.50 -13.40
C LYS A 259 14.09 12.68 -14.22
N LYS A 260 13.49 13.27 -15.27
CA LYS A 260 12.59 12.54 -16.19
C LYS A 260 13.33 11.41 -16.90
N GLN A 261 14.53 11.66 -17.43
CA GLN A 261 15.34 10.64 -18.11
C GLN A 261 15.65 9.44 -17.21
N MET A 262 16.04 9.70 -15.95
CA MET A 262 16.24 8.65 -14.94
C MET A 262 14.98 7.82 -14.69
N LEU A 263 13.81 8.47 -14.57
CA LEU A 263 12.53 7.76 -14.39
C LEU A 263 12.21 6.85 -15.58
N TYR A 264 12.38 7.33 -16.82
CA TYR A 264 12.18 6.50 -18.00
C TYR A 264 13.14 5.30 -18.03
N GLN A 265 14.41 5.51 -17.65
CA GLN A 265 15.42 4.45 -17.63
C GLN A 265 15.14 3.39 -16.56
N GLN A 266 14.81 3.79 -15.33
CA GLN A 266 14.48 2.89 -14.23
C GLN A 266 13.30 1.97 -14.58
N GLU A 267 12.34 2.49 -15.34
CA GLU A 267 11.11 1.80 -15.73
C GLU A 267 11.21 1.07 -17.07
N GLY A 268 12.40 1.03 -17.68
CA GLY A 268 12.65 0.35 -18.95
C GLY A 268 11.84 0.91 -20.11
N LYS A 269 11.49 2.19 -20.08
CA LYS A 269 10.68 2.87 -21.11
C LYS A 269 11.55 3.34 -22.27
N ARG A 270 11.04 3.22 -23.49
CA ARG A 270 11.71 3.70 -24.70
C ARG A 270 11.51 5.21 -24.85
N LEU A 271 12.56 5.97 -24.57
CA LEU A 271 12.56 7.43 -24.66
C LEU A 271 13.34 7.93 -25.88
N ILE A 272 12.74 8.85 -26.63
CA ILE A 272 13.40 9.65 -27.66
C ILE A 272 13.46 11.09 -27.16
N SER A 273 14.66 11.55 -26.84
CA SER A 273 14.93 12.97 -26.58
C SER A 273 15.15 13.72 -27.89
N VAL A 274 14.47 14.85 -28.07
CA VAL A 274 14.62 15.79 -29.20
C VAL A 274 15.01 17.16 -28.65
N TYR A 275 16.04 17.77 -29.21
CA TYR A 275 16.53 19.10 -28.83
C TYR A 275 16.30 20.12 -29.95
N PRO A 276 16.34 21.44 -29.67
CA PRO A 276 16.22 22.47 -30.70
C PRO A 276 17.21 22.27 -31.87
N ALA A 277 18.45 21.86 -31.57
CA ALA A 277 19.49 21.59 -32.56
C ALA A 277 19.19 20.37 -33.47
N ASP A 278 18.25 19.52 -33.07
CA ASP A 278 17.83 18.35 -33.84
C ASP A 278 16.74 18.68 -34.86
N LEU A 279 15.98 19.78 -34.67
CA LEU A 279 14.85 20.12 -35.54
C LEU A 279 15.20 20.20 -37.04
N PRO A 280 16.35 20.79 -37.45
CA PRO A 280 16.73 20.81 -38.87
C PRO A 280 16.98 19.41 -39.46
N ARG A 281 17.28 18.42 -38.61
CA ARG A 281 17.56 17.02 -38.99
C ARG A 281 16.54 16.06 -38.38
N LEU A 282 15.35 16.55 -38.05
CA LEU A 282 14.34 15.79 -37.30
C LEU A 282 13.95 14.50 -38.02
N ASP A 283 13.85 14.55 -39.34
CA ASP A 283 13.51 13.38 -40.16
C ASP A 283 14.53 12.24 -39.99
N ALA A 284 15.82 12.54 -40.14
CA ALA A 284 16.88 11.56 -39.99
C ALA A 284 16.94 11.02 -38.55
N LEU A 285 16.77 11.89 -37.54
CA LEU A 285 16.80 11.52 -36.13
C LEU A 285 15.67 10.56 -35.77
N LEU A 286 14.41 10.94 -36.05
CA LEU A 286 13.26 10.14 -35.68
C LEU A 286 13.20 8.83 -36.46
N ARG A 287 13.55 8.82 -37.75
CA ARG A 287 13.67 7.58 -38.53
C ARG A 287 14.67 6.62 -37.90
N THR A 288 15.88 7.09 -37.60
CA THR A 288 16.94 6.25 -37.03
C THR A 288 16.52 5.68 -35.67
N LYS A 289 16.01 6.54 -34.78
CA LYS A 289 15.60 6.11 -33.44
C LYS A 289 14.39 5.17 -33.45
N LEU A 290 13.40 5.43 -34.31
CA LEU A 290 12.23 4.56 -34.44
C LEU A 290 12.57 3.22 -35.12
N GLN A 291 13.54 3.21 -36.05
CA GLN A 291 14.07 1.97 -36.65
C GLN A 291 14.72 1.06 -35.61
N LEU A 292 15.51 1.62 -34.69
CA LEU A 292 16.10 0.86 -33.57
C LEU A 292 15.05 0.19 -32.68
N PHE A 293 13.82 0.70 -32.67
CA PHE A 293 12.69 0.14 -31.93
C PHE A 293 11.78 -0.77 -32.78
N GLY A 294 12.19 -1.13 -34.00
CA GLY A 294 11.57 -2.19 -34.80
C GLY A 294 10.71 -1.72 -35.99
N ILE A 295 10.88 -0.48 -36.48
CA ILE A 295 10.05 0.06 -37.58
C ILE A 295 10.86 0.35 -38.84
N ILE A 296 10.57 -0.37 -39.92
CA ILE A 296 10.96 0.07 -41.27
C ILE A 296 9.98 1.15 -41.69
N ALA A 297 10.42 2.41 -41.68
CA ALA A 297 9.64 3.54 -42.18
C ALA A 297 9.51 3.50 -43.72
N ASN A 298 8.76 2.54 -44.25
CA ASN A 298 8.25 2.58 -45.61
C ASN A 298 6.73 2.79 -45.55
N ALA A 299 6.31 3.98 -45.95
CA ALA A 299 4.92 4.29 -46.22
C ALA A 299 4.45 3.45 -47.41
N ALA A 300 3.81 2.31 -47.14
CA ALA A 300 2.90 1.67 -48.07
C ALA A 300 2.01 0.67 -47.32
N LYS A 301 0.73 1.05 -47.19
CA LYS A 301 -0.44 0.19 -46.96
C LYS A 301 -0.18 -1.10 -46.18
N ARG A 302 -0.49 -1.11 -44.89
CA ARG A 302 -1.06 -2.31 -44.27
C ARG A 302 -2.39 -1.98 -43.62
N SER A 303 -3.41 -2.43 -44.32
CA SER A 303 -4.78 -2.56 -43.89
C SER A 303 -4.87 -3.20 -42.50
N CYS A 304 -5.78 -2.65 -41.70
CA CYS A 304 -6.67 -3.34 -40.77
C CYS A 304 -6.31 -4.78 -40.37
N LEU A 305 -6.26 -4.99 -39.04
CA LEU A 305 -6.17 -6.23 -38.26
C LEU A 305 -4.84 -6.35 -37.51
N TYR A 306 -4.76 -5.73 -36.33
CA TYR A 306 -4.23 -6.32 -35.09
C TYR A 306 -4.22 -5.22 -34.03
N TYR A 307 -5.23 -5.18 -33.14
CA TYR A 307 -5.14 -4.83 -31.70
C TYR A 307 -6.55 -4.68 -31.07
N TRP A 308 -7.32 -5.77 -31.05
CA TRP A 308 -8.43 -5.95 -30.09
C TRP A 308 -8.25 -7.23 -29.26
N ARG A 309 -7.00 -7.53 -28.88
CA ARG A 309 -6.72 -8.72 -28.09
C ARG A 309 -5.68 -8.47 -26.98
N CYS A 310 -6.03 -7.58 -26.05
CA CYS A 310 -5.59 -7.71 -24.65
C CYS A 310 -6.49 -6.93 -23.67
N ARG A 311 -7.82 -7.14 -23.76
CA ARG A 311 -8.76 -6.69 -22.71
C ARG A 311 -9.86 -7.73 -22.39
N ALA A 312 -9.58 -9.01 -22.67
CA ALA A 312 -10.49 -10.13 -22.41
C ALA A 312 -9.83 -11.26 -21.57
N GLN A 313 -8.95 -10.90 -20.63
CA GLN A 313 -8.43 -11.83 -19.60
C GLN A 313 -8.49 -11.26 -18.17
N ARG A 314 -9.23 -10.17 -17.94
CA ARG A 314 -9.59 -9.66 -16.59
C ARG A 314 -11.10 -9.46 -16.40
N ARG A 315 -11.91 -10.33 -17.00
CA ARG A 315 -13.33 -10.53 -16.66
C ARG A 315 -13.69 -12.03 -16.74
N ARG A 316 -13.01 -12.85 -15.94
CA ARG A 316 -13.44 -14.20 -15.52
C ARG A 316 -12.63 -14.67 -14.31
N GLN A 317 -12.71 -13.89 -13.24
CA GLN A 317 -12.47 -14.36 -11.86
C GLN A 317 -13.11 -13.35 -10.92
N LYS A 318 -14.43 -13.34 -10.95
CA LYS A 318 -15.29 -12.72 -9.93
C LYS A 318 -16.69 -13.33 -9.96
N VAL A 319 -16.77 -14.66 -10.06
CA VAL A 319 -17.94 -15.45 -9.61
C VAL A 319 -17.43 -16.83 -9.22
N HIS A 320 -17.07 -16.96 -7.95
CA HIS A 320 -17.16 -18.14 -7.07
C HIS A 320 -16.23 -17.87 -5.90
N ASP A 321 -16.76 -17.21 -4.86
CA ASP A 321 -16.96 -17.88 -3.57
C ASP A 321 -17.54 -16.86 -2.56
N ARG A 322 -18.87 -16.84 -2.45
CA ARG A 322 -19.61 -16.28 -1.30
C ARG A 322 -20.96 -17.01 -1.19
N SER A 323 -20.93 -18.28 -0.84
CA SER A 323 -21.81 -18.81 0.22
C SER A 323 -20.94 -18.79 1.49
N SER A 324 -21.34 -18.29 2.64
CA SER A 324 -22.60 -18.53 3.34
C SER A 324 -22.69 -17.59 4.55
N ASP A 325 -23.94 -17.28 4.91
CA ASP A 325 -24.42 -16.81 6.22
C ASP A 325 -24.00 -15.44 6.77
N CYS A 326 -24.95 -14.49 6.74
CA CYS A 326 -25.38 -13.89 8.00
C CYS A 326 -26.84 -13.38 7.92
N ARG A 327 -27.63 -13.84 8.88
CA ARG A 327 -29.04 -13.56 9.13
C ARG A 327 -29.28 -12.08 9.48
N ARG A 328 -30.38 -11.48 8.99
CA ARG A 328 -31.45 -10.91 9.85
C ARG A 328 -32.65 -10.43 9.03
N LEU A 329 -33.76 -11.14 9.24
CA LEU A 329 -35.14 -10.75 8.99
C LEU A 329 -35.63 -9.75 10.06
N LEU A 330 -36.77 -9.09 9.75
CA LEU A 330 -37.60 -8.12 10.49
C LEU A 330 -37.45 -6.70 9.91
N LEU A 331 -38.47 -5.97 9.44
CA LEU A 331 -39.91 -5.98 9.67
C LEU A 331 -40.64 -5.14 8.57
N TYR A 332 -41.98 -5.24 8.57
CA TYR A 332 -43.01 -4.33 7.99
C TYR A 332 -43.52 -4.58 6.55
N SER A 333 -44.42 -5.57 6.45
CA SER A 333 -45.88 -5.42 6.24
C SER A 333 -46.46 -4.37 5.27
N LEU A 334 -47.31 -4.91 4.37
CA LEU A 334 -48.65 -4.42 3.95
C LEU A 334 -48.72 -3.22 2.99
N ASN A 335 -49.17 -3.40 1.75
CA ASN A 335 -50.61 -3.46 1.42
C ASN A 335 -50.89 -3.51 -0.11
N PHE A 336 -52.03 -4.14 -0.43
CA PHE A 336 -52.93 -3.92 -1.56
C PHE A 336 -52.52 -4.39 -2.97
N SER A 337 -53.39 -4.94 -3.84
CA SER A 337 -54.58 -5.80 -3.83
C SER A 337 -55.07 -5.87 -5.29
N ARG A 338 -55.45 -7.06 -5.78
CA ARG A 338 -56.40 -7.38 -6.89
C ARG A 338 -55.98 -7.06 -8.34
N ARG A 339 -55.82 -8.11 -9.18
CA ARG A 339 -56.86 -8.80 -10.02
C ARG A 339 -57.38 -7.93 -11.17
N GLN A 340 -57.08 -8.28 -12.42
CA GLN A 340 -57.96 -9.07 -13.29
C GLN A 340 -57.36 -9.30 -14.69
N ASP A 341 -57.79 -10.40 -15.27
CA ASP A 341 -57.44 -10.99 -16.56
C ASP A 341 -57.73 -10.09 -17.77
N ASN A 342 -56.99 -10.28 -18.87
CA ASN A 342 -57.59 -10.42 -20.20
C ASN A 342 -56.61 -10.94 -21.28
N TYR A 343 -57.18 -11.75 -22.14
CA TYR A 343 -56.66 -12.55 -23.26
C TYR A 343 -55.97 -11.73 -24.37
N CYS A 344 -55.04 -12.34 -25.12
CA CYS A 344 -55.26 -12.80 -26.52
C CYS A 344 -53.92 -13.15 -27.22
N CYS A 345 -53.80 -14.40 -27.69
CA CYS A 345 -52.91 -14.80 -28.78
C CYS A 345 -53.44 -14.26 -30.10
N LEU A 346 -52.58 -13.88 -31.06
CA LEU A 346 -52.71 -14.29 -32.47
C LEU A 346 -51.47 -13.89 -33.28
N THR A 347 -50.90 -14.91 -33.89
CA THR A 347 -49.99 -14.96 -35.04
C THR A 347 -50.66 -14.48 -36.33
N THR A 348 -49.91 -13.79 -37.19
CA THR A 348 -49.97 -13.97 -38.66
C THR A 348 -48.63 -13.61 -39.30
N PHE A 349 -48.06 -14.59 -40.00
CA PHE A 349 -47.05 -14.46 -41.05
C PHE A 349 -47.82 -14.60 -42.38
N THR A 350 -47.54 -13.78 -43.38
CA THR A 350 -48.00 -14.02 -44.77
C THR A 350 -46.88 -13.69 -45.75
N ALA A 351 -46.68 -14.67 -46.65
CA ALA A 351 -46.07 -14.69 -47.99
C ALA A 351 -44.59 -14.32 -48.13
#